data_AF-A0A511M670-F1
#
_entry.id   AF-A0A511M670-F1
#
_cell.length_a   1.000
_cell.length_b   1.000
_cell.length_c   1.000
_cell.angle_alpha   90.00
_cell.angle_beta   90.00
_cell.angle_gamma   90.00
#
_symmetry.space_group_name_H-M   'P 1'
#
loop_
_entity.id
_entity.type
_entity.pdbx_description
1 polymer ?
#
loop_
_entity_poly.entity_id
_entity_poly.type
_entity_poly.pdbx_seq_one_letter_code
_entity_poly.pdbx_strand_id
1 'polypeptide(L)'
;MLGIRPAPGPTGRGVAAAYLGLGTATVGFGSAGVGSAQPADPVAPPYQDSTYLMVSHQSHMSEMISGSRAVLAGECPAVRAIGAMLVADHTRLDAMSAAVALPNGVPLPLTPNAEQSQQMWDTGMRRTER
;
A
#
# COMPACT_ATOMS: atom_id res chain seq x y z
N MET A 1 -34.84 -10.15 19.13
CA MET A 1 -34.37 -8.91 19.80
C MET A 1 -33.23 -9.28 20.72
N LEU A 2 -31.99 -8.99 20.31
CA LEU A 2 -30.79 -9.17 21.13
C LEU A 2 -29.88 -7.97 20.83
N GLY A 3 -29.85 -7.03 21.77
CA GLY A 3 -29.13 -5.77 21.64
C GLY A 3 -27.63 -5.97 21.85
N ILE A 4 -26.84 -5.66 20.82
CA ILE A 4 -25.39 -5.57 20.92
C ILE A 4 -25.05 -4.21 21.53
N ARG A 5 -24.54 -4.25 22.77
CA ARG A 5 -23.92 -3.08 23.43
C ARG A 5 -22.59 -2.76 22.75
N PRO A 6 -22.26 -1.48 22.47
CA PRO A 6 -20.93 -1.11 22.00
C PRO A 6 -19.88 -1.28 23.11
N ALA A 7 -18.71 -1.79 22.74
CA ALA A 7 -17.56 -1.95 23.61
C ALA A 7 -16.97 -0.60 24.05
N PRO A 8 -16.43 -0.48 25.27
CA PRO A 8 -15.78 0.75 25.72
C PRO A 8 -14.48 1.00 24.96
N GLY A 9 -14.27 2.23 24.51
CA GLY A 9 -13.05 2.67 23.85
C GLY A 9 -11.81 2.53 24.76
N PRO A 10 -10.60 2.40 24.18
CA PRO A 10 -9.38 2.26 24.96
C PRO A 10 -9.10 3.54 25.73
N THR A 11 -9.38 3.49 27.03
CA THR A 11 -8.96 4.49 28.00
C THR A 11 -7.46 4.37 28.19
N GLY A 12 -6.75 5.45 27.90
CA GLY A 12 -5.30 5.54 28.04
C GLY A 12 -4.85 5.19 29.44
N ARG A 13 -3.89 4.27 29.55
CA ARG A 13 -3.09 4.05 30.74
C ARG A 13 -1.66 3.75 30.33
N GLY A 14 -0.80 4.73 30.56
CA GLY A 14 0.63 4.59 30.42
C GLY A 14 1.14 3.46 31.31
N VAL A 15 1.97 2.59 30.73
CA VAL A 15 2.67 1.56 31.48
C VAL A 15 4.01 2.16 31.90
N ALA A 16 4.04 2.76 33.09
CA ALA A 16 5.29 3.11 33.76
C ALA A 16 5.75 1.88 34.56
N ALA A 17 6.63 1.08 33.97
CA ALA A 17 7.33 0.02 34.69
C ALA A 17 8.54 0.63 35.39
N ALA A 18 8.43 0.84 36.71
CA ALA A 18 9.53 1.27 37.57
C ALA A 18 10.44 0.07 37.90
N TYR A 19 11.71 0.14 37.50
CA TYR A 19 12.76 -0.71 38.06
C TYR A 19 13.65 0.14 38.97
N LEU A 20 13.64 -0.22 40.26
CA LEU A 20 14.53 0.32 41.28
C LEU A 20 15.86 -0.45 41.22
N GLY A 21 16.93 0.24 40.83
CA GLY A 21 18.29 -0.30 40.85
C GLY A 21 19.26 0.71 41.44
N LEU A 22 19.68 0.46 42.68
CA LEU A 22 20.71 1.23 43.39
C LEU A 22 22.09 0.76 42.90
N GLY A 23 22.92 1.67 42.39
CA GLY A 23 24.30 1.36 41.97
C GLY A 23 25.12 2.62 41.68
N THR A 24 26.08 2.91 42.56
CA THR A 24 27.02 4.04 42.54
C THR A 24 28.18 3.85 41.55
N ALA A 25 28.45 4.84 40.68
CA ALA A 25 29.76 5.45 40.35
C ALA A 25 29.81 6.07 38.92
N THR A 26 30.13 7.37 38.87
CA THR A 26 30.91 8.12 37.86
C THR A 26 30.67 7.91 36.35
N VAL A 27 30.15 8.95 35.68
CA VAL A 27 30.74 9.75 34.57
C VAL A 27 29.67 10.78 34.22
N GLY A 28 30.04 12.06 34.09
CA GLY A 28 29.14 13.11 33.66
C GLY A 28 28.73 12.93 32.20
N PHE A 29 27.74 12.09 31.94
CA PHE A 29 27.02 12.10 30.68
C PHE A 29 25.99 13.21 30.78
N GLY A 30 26.17 14.26 29.97
CA GLY A 30 25.12 15.25 29.75
C GLY A 30 23.83 14.50 29.42
N SER A 31 22.75 14.83 30.11
CA SER A 31 21.42 14.28 29.83
C SER A 31 21.06 14.64 28.40
N ALA A 32 21.34 13.73 27.46
CA ALA A 32 20.69 13.75 26.16
C ALA A 32 19.22 13.47 26.47
N GLY A 33 18.42 14.54 26.51
CA GLY A 33 16.99 14.41 26.65
C GLY A 33 16.52 13.45 25.57
N VAL A 34 15.94 12.32 25.98
CA VAL A 34 15.17 11.48 25.07
C VAL A 34 13.95 12.30 24.66
N GLY A 35 14.13 13.12 23.63
CA GLY A 35 13.02 13.79 22.99
C GLY A 35 12.08 12.71 22.48
N SER A 36 10.89 12.63 23.06
CA SER A 36 9.81 11.87 22.45
C SER A 36 9.55 12.50 21.09
N ALA A 37 10.01 11.86 20.02
CA ALA A 37 9.59 12.22 18.68
C ALA A 37 8.07 12.01 18.62
N GLN A 38 7.33 13.10 18.71
CA GLN A 38 5.90 13.08 18.46
C GLN A 38 5.73 12.63 17.00
N PRO A 39 4.78 11.72 16.71
CA PRO A 39 4.40 11.45 15.34
C PRO A 39 4.09 12.81 14.69
N ALA A 40 4.78 13.13 13.60
CA ALA A 40 4.40 14.30 12.83
C ALA A 40 2.93 14.13 12.42
N ASP A 41 2.16 15.21 12.49
CA ASP A 41 0.84 15.22 11.88
C ASP A 41 0.98 14.76 10.41
N PRO A 42 0.02 14.01 9.85
CA PRO A 42 0.09 13.55 8.47
C PRO A 42 0.27 14.76 7.54
N VAL A 43 1.50 14.99 7.09
CA VAL A 43 1.82 15.98 6.07
C VAL A 43 1.63 15.28 4.75
N ALA A 44 0.79 15.87 3.89
CA ALA A 44 0.61 15.38 2.53
C ALA A 44 1.99 15.22 1.87
N PRO A 45 2.28 14.10 1.18
CA PRO A 45 3.55 13.88 0.52
C PRO A 45 3.83 15.00 -0.48
N PRO A 46 5.11 15.26 -0.81
CA PRO A 46 5.46 16.13 -1.92
C PRO A 46 4.65 15.79 -3.17
N TYR A 47 4.29 16.81 -3.97
CA TYR A 47 3.48 16.64 -5.18
C TYR A 47 3.99 15.53 -6.11
N GLN A 48 5.31 15.39 -6.22
CA GLN A 48 5.95 14.33 -7.00
C GLN A 48 5.58 12.93 -6.48
N ASP A 49 5.63 12.71 -5.17
CA ASP A 49 5.34 11.41 -4.55
C ASP A 49 3.86 11.07 -4.62
N SER A 50 2.98 12.05 -4.39
CA SER A 50 1.54 11.87 -4.56
C SER A 50 1.18 11.51 -6.01
N THR A 51 1.81 12.19 -6.97
CA THR A 51 1.65 11.89 -8.40
C THR A 51 2.18 10.50 -8.75
N TYR A 52 3.36 10.13 -8.22
CA TYR A 52 3.95 8.82 -8.44
C TYR A 52 3.04 7.70 -7.93
N LEU A 53 2.48 7.83 -6.73
CA LEU A 53 1.57 6.83 -6.15
C LEU A 53 0.28 6.67 -6.97
N MET A 54 -0.32 7.79 -7.41
CA MET A 54 -1.50 7.78 -8.28
C MET A 54 -1.24 7.09 -9.62
N VAL A 55 -0.15 7.46 -10.31
CA VAL A 55 0.18 6.92 -11.63
C VAL A 55 0.62 5.45 -11.53
N SER A 56 1.38 5.08 -10.49
CA SER A 56 1.81 3.71 -10.26
C SER A 56 0.63 2.78 -9.97
N HIS A 57 -0.33 3.23 -9.15
CA HIS A 57 -1.58 2.48 -8.90
C HIS A 57 -2.31 2.15 -10.21
N GLN A 58 -2.46 3.15 -11.07
CA GLN A 58 -3.09 2.98 -12.37
C GLN A 58 -2.29 2.01 -13.27
N SER A 59 -0.95 2.10 -13.29
CA SER A 59 -0.11 1.16 -14.02
C SER A 59 -0.27 -0.29 -13.51
N HIS A 60 -0.28 -0.50 -12.19
CA HIS A 60 -0.48 -1.82 -11.59
C HIS A 60 -1.83 -2.43 -11.95
N MET A 61 -2.91 -1.63 -11.95
CA MET A 61 -4.23 -2.10 -12.39
C MET A 61 -4.20 -2.60 -13.84
N SER A 62 -3.49 -1.89 -14.73
CA SER A 62 -3.34 -2.29 -16.14
C SER A 62 -2.60 -3.61 -16.30
N GLU A 63 -1.53 -3.81 -15.53
CA GLU A 63 -0.73 -5.05 -15.55
C GLU A 63 -1.49 -6.23 -14.93
N MET A 64 -2.26 -6.00 -13.86
CA MET A 64 -3.13 -7.03 -13.28
C MET A 64 -4.19 -7.49 -14.27
N ILE A 65 -4.84 -6.57 -14.98
CA ILE A 65 -5.85 -6.91 -15.97
C ILE A 65 -5.22 -7.63 -17.16
N SER A 66 -4.11 -7.12 -17.69
CA SER A 66 -3.39 -7.73 -18.80
C SER A 66 -2.88 -9.13 -18.45
N GLY A 67 -2.28 -9.30 -17.27
CA GLY A 67 -1.83 -10.57 -16.73
C GLY A 67 -2.98 -11.58 -16.56
N SER A 68 -4.12 -11.14 -16.02
CA SER A 68 -5.32 -11.99 -15.88
C SER A 68 -5.81 -12.51 -17.24
N ARG A 69 -5.75 -11.68 -18.29
CA ARG A 69 -6.08 -12.11 -19.65
C ARG A 69 -5.06 -13.07 -20.23
N ALA A 70 -3.77 -12.87 -19.96
CA ALA A 70 -2.72 -13.79 -20.38
C ALA A 70 -2.90 -15.18 -19.72
N VAL A 71 -3.34 -15.24 -18.46
CA VAL A 71 -3.72 -16.50 -17.78
C VAL A 71 -4.87 -17.19 -18.50
N LEU A 72 -5.95 -16.45 -18.77
CA LEU A 72 -7.18 -17.02 -19.34
C LEU A 72 -7.06 -17.41 -20.81
N ALA A 73 -6.23 -16.68 -21.56
CA ALA A 73 -6.32 -16.68 -23.01
C ALA A 73 -4.96 -16.72 -23.73
N GLY A 74 -3.86 -16.91 -22.99
CA GLY A 74 -2.55 -17.15 -23.58
C GLY A 74 -2.50 -18.53 -24.27
N GLU A 75 -2.00 -18.59 -25.49
CA GLU A 75 -1.97 -19.81 -26.31
C GLU A 75 -1.00 -20.85 -25.77
N CYS A 76 0.19 -20.41 -25.34
CA CYS A 76 1.22 -21.31 -24.80
C CYS A 76 1.30 -21.27 -23.26
N PRO A 77 1.77 -22.35 -22.63
CA PRO A 77 1.91 -22.41 -21.16
C PRO A 77 2.78 -21.30 -20.58
N ALA A 78 3.84 -20.88 -21.29
CA ALA A 78 4.74 -19.82 -20.84
C ALA A 78 4.03 -18.47 -20.69
N VAL A 79 3.16 -18.10 -21.63
CA VAL A 79 2.38 -16.85 -21.55
C VAL A 79 1.41 -16.86 -20.37
N ARG A 80 0.76 -18.01 -20.11
CA ARG A 80 -0.12 -18.15 -18.94
C ARG A 80 0.65 -18.04 -17.62
N ALA A 81 1.86 -18.62 -17.56
CA ALA A 81 2.73 -18.52 -16.39
C ALA A 81 3.21 -17.08 -16.14
N ILE A 82 3.62 -16.35 -17.18
CA ILE A 82 3.96 -14.93 -17.08
C ILE A 82 2.74 -14.10 -16.65
N GLY A 83 1.55 -14.39 -17.18
CA GLY A 83 0.32 -13.73 -16.75
C GLY A 83 0.05 -13.88 -15.26
N ALA A 84 0.22 -15.09 -14.72
CA ALA A 84 0.06 -15.36 -13.29
C ALA A 84 1.11 -14.63 -12.44
N MET A 85 2.37 -14.56 -12.90
CA MET A 85 3.42 -13.79 -12.25
C MET A 85 3.06 -12.30 -12.18
N LEU A 86 2.64 -11.70 -13.30
CA LEU A 86 2.27 -10.28 -13.35
C LEU A 86 1.13 -9.97 -12.38
N VAL A 87 0.08 -10.80 -12.33
CA VAL A 87 -1.03 -10.61 -11.39
C VAL A 87 -0.54 -10.63 -9.94
N ALA A 88 0.26 -11.64 -9.58
CA ALA A 88 0.75 -11.78 -8.21
C ALA A 88 1.65 -10.60 -7.79
N ASP A 89 2.62 -10.24 -8.63
CA ASP A 89 3.61 -9.21 -8.31
C ASP A 89 2.97 -7.82 -8.28
N HIS A 90 2.12 -7.49 -9.25
CA HIS A 90 1.47 -6.19 -9.29
C HIS A 90 0.39 -6.03 -8.21
N THR A 91 -0.30 -7.10 -7.80
CA THR A 91 -1.19 -7.06 -6.63
C THR A 91 -0.40 -6.72 -5.37
N ARG A 92 0.77 -7.33 -5.18
CA ARG A 92 1.65 -7.07 -4.03
C ARG A 92 2.18 -5.63 -4.05
N LEU A 93 2.67 -5.16 -5.20
CA LEU A 93 3.20 -3.80 -5.35
C LEU A 93 2.11 -2.74 -5.15
N ASP A 94 0.89 -3.01 -5.63
CA ASP A 94 -0.24 -2.12 -5.45
C ASP A 94 -0.67 -2.02 -3.99
N ALA A 95 -0.75 -3.16 -3.28
CA ALA A 95 -1.04 -3.17 -1.86
C ALA A 95 0.02 -2.40 -1.05
N MET A 96 1.30 -2.53 -1.39
CA MET A 96 2.39 -1.78 -0.75
C MET A 96 2.27 -0.27 -1.03
N SER A 97 1.95 0.11 -2.27
CA SER A 97 1.76 1.51 -2.65
C SER A 97 0.53 2.12 -1.96
N ALA A 98 -0.57 1.37 -1.87
CA ALA A 98 -1.79 1.78 -1.18
C ALA A 98 -1.58 1.96 0.33
N ALA A 99 -0.75 1.12 0.95
CA ALA A 99 -0.37 1.26 2.35
C ALA A 99 0.38 2.58 2.64
N VAL A 100 1.04 3.16 1.64
CA VAL A 100 1.65 4.50 1.73
C VAL A 100 0.63 5.58 1.35
N ALA A 101 -0.11 5.41 0.26
CA ALA A 101 -1.00 6.43 -0.29
C ALA A 101 -2.17 6.78 0.64
N LEU A 102 -2.89 5.77 1.14
CA LEU A 102 -4.16 5.99 1.86
C LEU A 102 -3.97 6.74 3.20
N PRO A 103 -3.01 6.38 4.07
CA PRO A 103 -2.78 7.13 5.32
C PRO A 103 -2.32 8.57 5.08
N ASN A 104 -1.73 8.83 3.92
CA ASN A 104 -1.19 10.13 3.53
C ASN A 104 -2.18 10.95 2.67
N GLY A 105 -3.43 10.51 2.54
CA GLY A 105 -4.49 11.24 1.85
C GLY A 105 -4.34 11.31 0.33
N VAL A 106 -3.51 10.45 -0.27
CA VAL A 106 -3.35 10.39 -1.73
C VAL A 106 -4.49 9.56 -2.32
N PRO A 107 -5.31 10.13 -3.23
CA PRO A 107 -6.42 9.41 -3.82
C PRO A 107 -5.92 8.34 -4.80
N LEU A 108 -6.53 7.15 -4.77
CA LEU A 108 -6.25 6.06 -5.70
C LEU A 108 -7.49 5.81 -6.57
N PRO A 109 -7.44 6.11 -7.90
CA PRO A 109 -8.56 5.88 -8.79
C PRO A 109 -8.95 4.39 -8.85
N LEU A 110 -10.23 4.08 -8.66
CA LEU A 110 -10.73 2.69 -8.64
C LEU A 110 -11.06 2.12 -10.02
N THR A 111 -10.86 2.89 -11.08
CA THR A 111 -11.17 2.51 -12.45
C THR A 111 -10.02 2.90 -13.39
N PRO A 112 -9.78 2.12 -14.47
CA PRO A 112 -8.79 2.47 -15.47
C PRO A 112 -9.08 3.84 -16.08
N ASN A 113 -8.02 4.55 -16.47
CA ASN A 113 -8.17 5.77 -17.27
C ASN A 113 -8.50 5.44 -18.75
N ALA A 114 -8.66 6.49 -19.56
CA ALA A 114 -9.05 6.35 -20.97
C ALA A 114 -7.98 5.61 -21.79
N GLU A 115 -6.69 5.96 -21.61
CA GLU A 115 -5.57 5.35 -22.30
C GLU A 115 -5.45 3.85 -21.98
N GLN A 116 -5.62 3.49 -20.71
CA GLN A 116 -5.58 2.09 -20.25
C GLN A 116 -6.76 1.29 -20.77
N SER A 117 -7.95 1.88 -20.75
CA SER A 117 -9.14 1.28 -21.35
C SER A 117 -8.90 1.01 -22.83
N GLN A 118 -8.36 1.98 -23.58
CA GLN A 118 -8.03 1.82 -24.99
C GLN A 118 -7.01 0.69 -25.21
N GLN A 119 -5.92 0.66 -24.43
CA GLN A 119 -4.93 -0.41 -24.52
C GLN A 119 -5.54 -1.80 -24.28
N MET A 120 -6.48 -1.90 -23.32
CA MET A 120 -7.22 -3.14 -23.08
C MET A 120 -8.11 -3.53 -24.27
N TRP A 121 -8.76 -2.57 -24.94
CA TRP A 121 -9.50 -2.83 -26.17
C TRP A 121 -8.58 -3.34 -27.29
N ASP A 122 -7.47 -2.65 -27.53
CA ASP A 122 -6.52 -2.97 -28.61
C ASP A 122 -5.87 -4.34 -28.44
N THR A 123 -5.50 -4.69 -27.21
CA THR A 123 -4.91 -6.01 -26.89
C THR A 123 -5.96 -7.12 -26.83
N GLY A 124 -7.24 -6.76 -26.67
CA GLY A 124 -8.35 -7.70 -26.59
C GLY A 124 -8.96 -8.10 -27.92
N MET A 125 -9.18 -7.12 -28.78
CA MET A 125 -9.88 -7.28 -30.06
C MET A 125 -8.96 -7.82 -31.16
N ARG A 126 -7.63 -7.63 -31.05
CA ARG A 126 -6.67 -8.10 -32.07
C ARG A 126 -6.62 -9.62 -32.30
N ARG A 127 -7.34 -10.43 -31.51
CA ARG A 127 -7.46 -11.89 -31.72
C ARG A 127 -8.67 -12.31 -32.56
N THR A 128 -9.61 -11.43 -32.88
CA THR A 128 -10.76 -11.80 -33.72
C THR A 128 -10.47 -11.77 -35.22
N GLU A 129 -9.25 -11.40 -35.63
CA GLU A 129 -8.86 -11.23 -37.04
C GLU A 129 -7.75 -12.19 -37.52
N ARG A 130 -7.40 -13.22 -36.74
CA ARG A 130 -6.43 -14.26 -37.18
C ARG A 130 -7.06 -15.64 -37.27
#